data_AF-A0A9P2WQU6-F1
#
_entry.id   AF-A0A9P2WQU6-F1
#
_cell.length_a   1.000
_cell.length_b   1.000
_cell.length_c   1.000
_cell.angle_alpha   90.00
_cell.angle_beta   90.00
_cell.angle_gamma   90.00
#
_symmetry.space_group_name_H-M   'P 1'
#
loop_
_entity.id
_entity.type
_entity.pdbx_description
1 polymer ?
#
loop_
_entity_poly.entity_id
_entity_poly.type
_entity_poly.pdbx_seq_one_letter_code
_entity_poly.pdbx_strand_id
1 'polypeptide(L)'
;ARQAAAALDIPVLGCPVWLWHWAHPEDPRVPWERMNRIVLSEEIRRLKVDAIACLNVWGGTSRVAADGMTLTTEKVAHFIRDAELVFR
;
A
#
# COMPACT_ATOMS: atom_id res chain seq x y z
N ALA A 1 5.39 5.10 -20.67
CA ALA A 1 4.16 5.46 -19.93
C ALA A 1 3.83 6.95 -20.06
N ARG A 2 4.57 7.88 -19.42
CA ARG A 2 4.24 9.33 -19.44
C ARG A 2 4.13 9.95 -20.84
N GLN A 3 5.11 9.69 -21.72
CA GLN A 3 5.06 10.17 -23.11
C GLN A 3 3.83 9.63 -23.88
N ALA A 4 3.58 8.33 -23.80
CA ALA A 4 2.44 7.71 -24.47
C ALA A 4 1.09 8.22 -23.93
N ALA A 5 0.98 8.44 -22.62
CA ALA A 5 -0.22 8.95 -21.99
C ALA A 5 -0.47 10.43 -22.35
N ALA A 6 0.60 11.25 -22.43
CA ALA A 6 0.50 12.64 -22.87
C ALA A 6 0.02 12.76 -24.33
N ALA A 7 0.44 11.85 -25.22
CA ALA A 7 -0.04 11.82 -26.60
C ALA A 7 -1.54 11.48 -26.73
N LEU A 8 -2.12 10.88 -25.70
CA LEU A 8 -3.52 10.44 -25.67
C LEU A 8 -4.39 11.23 -24.67
N ASP A 9 -3.82 12.25 -24.02
CA ASP A 9 -4.46 13.01 -22.93
C ASP A 9 -5.01 12.14 -21.78
N ILE A 10 -4.26 11.11 -21.41
CA ILE A 10 -4.61 10.17 -20.33
C ILE A 10 -3.77 10.47 -19.07
N PRO A 11 -4.38 10.60 -17.88
CA PRO A 11 -3.62 10.74 -16.63
C PRO A 11 -2.78 9.50 -16.32
N VAL A 12 -1.55 9.71 -15.79
CA VAL A 12 -0.70 8.62 -15.28
C VAL A 12 -0.69 8.67 -13.76
N LEU A 13 -0.92 7.52 -13.13
CA LEU A 13 -0.70 7.31 -11.70
C LEU A 13 0.50 6.38 -11.49
N GLY A 14 1.40 6.76 -10.59
CA GLY A 14 2.54 5.95 -10.17
C GLY A 14 2.28 5.29 -8.81
N CYS A 15 2.42 3.98 -8.71
CA CYS A 15 2.35 3.29 -7.42
C CYS A 15 3.71 3.35 -6.71
N PRO A 16 3.79 3.79 -5.44
CA PRO A 16 5.01 3.85 -4.65
C PRO A 16 5.41 2.46 -4.13
N VAL A 17 5.75 1.55 -5.05
CA VAL A 17 6.17 0.19 -4.70
C VAL A 17 7.40 0.26 -3.77
N TRP A 18 7.33 -0.43 -2.62
CA TRP A 18 8.40 -0.54 -1.62
C TRP A 18 8.79 0.76 -0.90
N LEU A 19 8.07 1.86 -1.08
CA LEU A 19 8.40 3.15 -0.44
C LEU A 19 8.53 3.03 1.08
N TRP A 20 7.64 2.27 1.73
CA TRP A 20 7.63 2.06 3.18
C TRP A 20 8.84 1.28 3.72
N HIS A 21 9.63 0.63 2.86
CA HIS A 21 10.82 -0.09 3.30
C HIS A 21 12.03 0.82 3.52
N TRP A 22 12.06 2.01 2.92
CA TRP A 22 13.27 2.87 2.92
C TRP A 22 12.99 4.35 3.19
N ALA A 23 11.74 4.80 3.04
CA ALA A 23 11.31 6.16 3.39
C ALA A 23 10.48 6.15 4.68
N HIS A 24 10.59 7.24 5.43
CA HIS A 24 9.73 7.56 6.58
C HIS A 24 8.87 8.77 6.23
N PRO A 25 7.79 9.07 6.99
CA PRO A 25 7.04 10.30 6.82
C PRO A 25 7.99 11.52 6.81
N GLU A 26 7.73 12.48 5.91
CA GLU A 26 8.57 13.68 5.70
C GLU A 26 10.00 13.43 5.18
N ASP A 27 10.34 12.22 4.72
CA ASP A 27 11.63 11.97 4.06
C ASP A 27 11.76 12.87 2.82
N PRO A 28 12.79 13.74 2.74
CA PRO A 28 12.88 14.78 1.71
C PRO A 28 13.14 14.23 0.29
N ARG A 29 13.50 12.95 0.17
CA ARG A 29 13.68 12.29 -1.13
C ARG A 29 12.35 11.92 -1.79
N VAL A 30 11.26 11.95 -1.03
CA VAL A 30 9.93 11.62 -1.52
C VAL A 30 9.20 12.91 -1.90
N PRO A 31 8.67 13.02 -3.13
CA PRO A 31 7.90 14.18 -3.55
C PRO A 31 6.48 14.10 -2.97
N TRP A 32 6.35 14.33 -1.65
CA TRP A 32 5.09 14.23 -0.91
C TRP A 32 3.99 15.13 -1.48
N GLU A 33 4.36 16.29 -2.05
CA GLU A 33 3.47 17.24 -2.71
C GLU A 33 2.77 16.67 -3.95
N ARG A 34 3.32 15.60 -4.53
CA ARG A 34 2.76 14.88 -5.69
C ARG A 34 2.03 13.61 -5.29
N MET A 35 1.97 13.31 -3.99
CA MET A 35 1.27 12.15 -3.49
C MET A 35 -0.22 12.46 -3.35
N ASN A 36 -1.04 11.63 -3.98
CA ASN A 36 -2.48 11.68 -3.92
C ASN A 36 -3.00 10.48 -3.13
N ARG A 37 -4.07 10.71 -2.37
CA ARG A 37 -4.75 9.70 -1.58
C ARG A 37 -6.05 9.28 -2.27
N ILE A 38 -6.18 7.98 -2.55
CA ILE A 38 -7.40 7.35 -3.05
C ILE A 38 -8.11 6.75 -1.84
N VAL A 39 -9.14 7.44 -1.33
CA VAL A 39 -9.96 6.92 -0.23
C VAL A 39 -10.75 5.72 -0.73
N LEU A 40 -10.66 4.61 0.00
CA LEU A 40 -11.33 3.36 -0.33
C LEU A 40 -12.76 3.36 0.23
N SER A 41 -13.67 2.74 -0.51
CA SER A 41 -15.00 2.45 0.02
C SER A 41 -14.92 1.40 1.12
N GLU A 42 -15.96 1.35 1.96
CA GLU A 42 -16.06 0.34 3.03
C GLU A 42 -16.00 -1.09 2.48
N GLU A 43 -16.59 -1.32 1.32
CA GLU A 43 -16.57 -2.62 0.64
C GLU A 43 -15.15 -3.07 0.31
N ILE A 44 -14.34 -2.19 -0.30
CA ILE A 44 -12.94 -2.52 -0.64
C ILE A 44 -12.13 -2.72 0.63
N ARG A 45 -12.36 -1.92 1.67
CA ARG A 45 -11.68 -2.08 2.95
C ARG A 45 -11.97 -3.45 3.58
N ARG A 46 -13.23 -3.90 3.57
CA ARG A 46 -13.61 -5.23 4.04
C ARG A 46 -12.92 -6.33 3.26
N LEU A 47 -12.88 -6.25 1.93
CA LEU A 47 -12.18 -7.24 1.11
C LEU A 47 -10.68 -7.33 1.43
N LYS A 48 -10.03 -6.20 1.75
CA LYS A 48 -8.63 -6.19 2.18
C LYS A 48 -8.45 -6.86 3.55
N VAL A 49 -9.37 -6.63 4.49
CA VAL A 49 -9.37 -7.31 5.80
C VAL A 49 -9.57 -8.81 5.63
N ASP A 50 -10.55 -9.23 4.83
CA ASP A 50 -10.83 -10.64 4.56
C ASP A 50 -9.61 -11.32 3.90
N ALA A 51 -8.94 -10.64 2.96
CA ALA A 51 -7.73 -11.14 2.32
C ALA A 51 -6.58 -11.34 3.33
N ILE A 52 -6.39 -10.42 4.27
CA ILE A 52 -5.40 -10.58 5.36
C ILE A 52 -5.80 -11.72 6.30
N ALA A 53 -7.09 -11.89 6.61
CA ALA A 53 -7.58 -12.96 7.47
C ALA A 53 -7.37 -14.36 6.86
N CYS A 54 -7.38 -14.48 5.53
CA CYS A 54 -7.03 -15.72 4.82
C CYS A 54 -5.54 -16.11 4.97
N LEU A 55 -4.68 -15.18 5.37
CA LEU A 55 -3.28 -15.47 5.62
C LEU A 55 -3.15 -16.13 6.99
N ASN A 56 -3.00 -17.46 7.00
CA ASN A 56 -2.77 -18.32 8.19
C ASN A 56 -1.49 -18.00 9.00
N VAL A 57 -0.87 -16.84 8.74
CA VAL A 57 0.36 -16.32 9.34
C VAL A 57 0.07 -15.13 10.27
N TRP A 58 -1.17 -14.63 10.29
CA TRP A 58 -1.62 -13.64 11.27
C TRP A 58 -2.14 -14.34 12.53
N GLY A 59 -1.22 -14.71 13.43
CA GLY A 59 -1.56 -14.94 14.83
C GLY A 59 -1.34 -13.63 15.57
N GLY A 60 -2.36 -13.07 16.22
CA GLY A 60 -2.31 -11.79 16.96
C GLY A 60 -1.18 -11.66 18.00
N THR A 61 -0.39 -12.72 18.19
CA THR A 61 0.99 -12.70 18.70
C THR A 61 1.84 -13.67 17.85
N SER A 62 2.55 -13.13 16.86
CA SER A 62 3.66 -13.75 16.09
C SER A 62 3.63 -15.28 15.91
N ARG A 63 2.83 -15.79 14.96
CA ARG A 63 3.10 -17.12 14.38
C ARG A 63 3.94 -16.96 13.13
N VAL A 64 5.19 -17.39 13.23
CA VAL A 64 6.10 -17.50 12.08
C VAL A 64 5.58 -18.61 11.18
N ALA A 65 5.27 -18.28 9.94
CA ALA A 65 4.96 -19.28 8.92
C ALA A 65 6.17 -20.22 8.71
N ALA A 66 5.94 -21.43 8.21
CA ALA A 66 7.00 -22.42 8.01
C ALA A 66 8.12 -21.94 7.04
N ASP A 67 7.86 -20.90 6.26
CA ASP A 67 8.80 -20.22 5.35
C ASP A 67 9.50 -18.98 5.97
N GLY A 68 9.24 -18.68 7.26
CA GLY A 68 9.79 -17.52 7.97
C GLY A 68 8.99 -16.22 7.81
N MET A 69 7.93 -16.17 7.01
CA MET A 69 7.17 -14.95 6.78
C MET A 69 6.13 -14.72 7.88
N THR A 70 6.37 -13.71 8.72
CA THR A 70 5.38 -13.21 9.69
C THR A 70 4.83 -11.87 9.22
N LEU A 71 3.51 -11.72 9.19
CA LEU A 71 2.86 -10.42 9.04
C LEU A 71 2.86 -9.72 10.40
N THR A 72 3.69 -8.68 10.54
CA THR A 72 3.71 -7.85 11.75
C THR A 72 2.47 -6.98 11.82
N THR A 73 2.14 -6.47 13.01
CA THR A 73 1.02 -5.54 13.22
C THR A 73 1.12 -4.32 12.31
N GLU A 74 2.33 -3.78 12.09
CA GLU A 74 2.56 -2.63 11.22
C GLU A 74 2.27 -2.95 9.76
N LYS A 75 2.65 -4.15 9.29
CA LYS A 75 2.34 -4.61 7.94
C LYS A 75 0.84 -4.79 7.74
N VAL A 76 0.16 -5.39 8.72
CA VAL A 76 -1.30 -5.51 8.68
C VAL A 76 -1.95 -4.14 8.63
N ALA A 77 -1.57 -3.21 9.52
CA ALA A 77 -2.07 -1.84 9.53
C ALA A 77 -1.85 -1.13 8.19
N HIS A 78 -0.68 -1.31 7.57
CA HIS A 78 -0.39 -0.80 6.23
C HIS A 78 -1.35 -1.38 5.18
N PHE A 79 -1.57 -2.70 5.16
CA PHE A 79 -2.42 -3.34 4.17
C PHE A 79 -3.91 -3.09 4.38
N ILE A 80 -4.40 -2.84 5.60
CA ILE A 80 -5.83 -2.60 5.87
C ILE A 80 -6.20 -1.11 5.92
N ARG A 81 -5.27 -0.22 5.58
CA ARG A 81 -5.52 1.23 5.52
C ARG A 81 -6.75 1.57 4.68
N ASP A 82 -7.40 2.67 5.05
CA ASP A 82 -8.61 3.19 4.41
C ASP A 82 -8.34 3.93 3.09
N ALA A 83 -7.08 4.06 2.69
CA ALA A 83 -6.73 4.75 1.46
C ALA A 83 -5.44 4.27 0.81
N GLU A 84 -5.38 4.24 -0.52
CA GLU A 84 -4.15 4.00 -1.27
C GLU A 84 -3.42 5.30 -1.61
N LEU A 85 -2.09 5.26 -1.65
CA LEU A 85 -1.25 6.38 -2.04
C LEU A 85 -0.69 6.16 -3.44
N VAL A 86 -0.80 7.18 -4.28
CA VAL A 86 -0.28 7.18 -5.66
C VAL A 86 0.38 8.51 -5.98
N PHE A 87 1.38 8.50 -6.85
CA PHE A 87 1.94 9.72 -7.43
C PHE A 87 1.17 10.15 -8.68
N ARG A 88 0.98 11.45 -8.85
CA ARG A 88 0.51 12.05 -10.11
C ARG A 88 1.64 12.81 -10.82
#